data_AF-G0A3T7-F1
#
_entry.id   AF-G0A3T7-F1
#
_cell.length_a   1.000
_cell.length_b   1.000
_cell.length_c   1.000
_cell.angle_alpha   90.00
_cell.angle_beta   90.00
_cell.angle_gamma   90.00
#
_symmetry.space_group_name_H-M   'P 1'
#
loop_
_entity.id
_entity.type
_entity.pdbx_description
1 polymer ?
#
loop_
_entity_poly.entity_id
_entity_poly.type
_entity_poly.pdbx_seq_one_letter_code
_entity_poly.pdbx_strand_id
1 'polypeptide(L)'
;MPTSHATAITKKRFEAAIYSRERLSPAVDSLAKIDVRSLNVFDGGNRLIDQVTDCLSLLQDALAISVAIVEKGQKQYDDRDQALLSAASSRYMQIDGDIEATKHQQESLIDTYKQKIEELIKRQFSQAEIDSIVVNPDEEISALDVVVDELRNEKLKIQKYLADAPLYDAAYLVGTRVPELAQTRLELGIGANPFSK
;
A
#
# COMPACT_ATOMS: atom_id res chain seq x y z
N MET A 1 17.52 -15.05 22.32
CA MET A 1 18.01 -13.74 21.86
C MET A 1 17.02 -13.24 20.83
N PRO A 2 16.16 -12.27 21.14
CA PRO A 2 15.24 -11.73 20.14
C PRO A 2 16.05 -10.93 19.13
N THR A 3 16.06 -11.39 17.88
CA THR A 3 16.61 -10.66 16.75
C THR A 3 15.96 -9.28 16.70
N SER A 4 16.76 -8.23 16.87
CA SER A 4 16.34 -6.85 16.64
C SER A 4 15.83 -6.75 15.20
N HIS A 5 14.51 -6.79 15.04
CA HIS A 5 13.88 -6.30 13.82
C HIS A 5 14.23 -4.83 13.75
N ALA A 6 15.22 -4.48 12.93
CA ALA A 6 15.56 -3.10 12.66
C ALA A 6 14.28 -2.41 12.16
N THR A 7 13.62 -1.65 13.04
CA THR A 7 12.26 -1.13 12.88
C THR A 7 12.05 -0.58 11.47
N ALA A 8 11.18 -1.22 10.68
CA ALA A 8 10.86 -0.80 9.32
C ALA A 8 10.44 0.69 9.30
N ILE A 9 10.83 1.44 8.27
CA ILE A 9 10.43 2.84 8.13
C ILE A 9 9.07 2.87 7.45
N THR A 10 8.06 3.27 8.23
CA THR A 10 6.71 3.50 7.70
C THR A 10 6.68 4.76 6.85
N LYS A 11 5.71 4.84 5.93
CA LYS A 11 5.46 6.02 5.09
C LYS A 11 5.46 7.33 5.89
N LYS A 12 4.68 7.39 6.96
CA LYS A 12 4.57 8.58 7.83
C LYS A 12 5.93 9.02 8.39
N ARG A 13 6.77 8.06 8.81
CA ARG A 13 8.09 8.35 9.36
C ARG A 13 9.06 8.80 8.28
N PHE A 14 8.98 8.22 7.09
CA PHE A 14 9.77 8.62 5.93
C PHE A 14 9.43 10.05 5.48
N GLU A 15 8.16 10.37 5.29
CA GLU A 15 7.69 11.71 4.90
C GLU A 15 8.06 12.78 5.93
N ALA A 16 7.88 12.47 7.23
CA ALA A 16 8.29 13.36 8.31
C ALA A 16 9.81 13.63 8.27
N ALA A 17 10.62 12.61 8.00
CA ALA A 17 12.07 12.76 7.92
C ALA A 17 12.51 13.58 6.70
N ILE A 18 11.87 13.41 5.53
CA ILE A 18 12.10 14.28 4.36
C ILE A 18 11.81 15.73 4.71
N TYR A 19 10.62 16.00 5.27
CA TYR A 19 10.22 17.34 5.66
C TYR A 19 11.19 17.96 6.68
N SER A 20 11.58 17.19 7.71
CA SER A 20 12.56 17.63 8.70
C SER A 20 13.91 17.96 8.05
N ARG A 21 14.41 17.11 7.14
CA ARG A 21 15.67 17.35 6.44
C ARG A 21 15.63 18.66 5.63
N GLU A 22 14.55 18.90 4.89
CA GLU A 22 14.36 20.11 4.09
C GLU A 22 14.29 21.38 4.93
N ARG A 23 13.80 21.30 6.16
CA ARG A 23 13.72 22.43 7.10
C ARG A 23 15.00 22.64 7.88
N LEU A 24 15.65 21.57 8.31
CA LEU A 24 16.84 21.61 9.15
C LEU A 24 18.10 21.94 8.36
N SER A 25 18.25 21.43 7.13
CA SER A 25 19.47 21.67 6.33
C SER A 25 19.76 23.16 6.14
N PRO A 26 18.80 24.02 5.70
CA PRO A 26 19.08 25.44 5.56
C PRO A 26 19.35 26.15 6.89
N ALA A 27 18.75 25.69 7.99
CA ALA A 27 18.97 26.24 9.32
C ALA A 27 20.38 25.92 9.83
N VAL A 28 20.81 24.65 9.70
CA VAL A 28 22.18 24.22 10.02
C VAL A 28 23.18 24.98 9.17
N ASP A 29 22.97 25.07 7.86
CA ASP A 29 23.86 25.79 6.93
C ASP A 29 23.96 27.28 7.26
N SER A 30 22.86 27.90 7.71
CA SER A 30 22.83 29.32 8.07
C SER A 30 23.53 29.58 9.40
N LEU A 31 23.27 28.76 10.44
CA LEU A 31 23.93 28.88 11.73
C LEU A 31 25.43 28.59 11.64
N ALA A 32 25.83 27.59 10.85
CA ALA A 32 27.24 27.26 10.64
C ALA A 32 28.04 28.38 9.95
N LYS A 33 27.37 29.31 9.25
CA LYS A 33 27.99 30.46 8.59
C LYS A 33 28.12 31.69 9.48
N ILE A 34 27.56 31.67 10.70
CA ILE A 34 27.69 32.79 11.63
C ILE A 34 29.16 32.89 12.05
N ASP A 35 29.79 34.02 11.72
CA ASP A 35 31.18 34.29 12.12
C ASP A 35 31.23 34.51 13.63
N VAL A 36 31.94 33.63 14.34
CA VAL A 36 32.17 33.69 15.78
C VAL A 36 32.76 35.03 16.21
N ARG A 37 33.53 35.71 15.34
CA ARG A 37 34.08 37.04 15.63
C ARG A 37 33.00 38.12 15.70
N SER A 38 31.91 37.97 14.95
CA SER A 38 30.78 38.89 14.99
C SER A 38 29.98 38.79 16.30
N LEU A 39 30.02 37.63 16.97
CA LEU A 39 29.33 37.38 18.24
C LEU A 39 30.11 37.90 19.46
N ASN A 40 31.43 38.06 19.32
CA ASN A 40 32.31 38.49 20.41
C ASN A 40 32.29 40.01 20.67
N VAL A 41 31.50 40.76 19.88
CA VAL A 41 31.32 42.22 20.00
C VAL A 41 30.28 42.59 21.06
N PHE A 42 29.46 41.62 21.51
CA PHE A 42 28.43 41.82 22.52
C PHE A 42 28.96 41.53 23.93
N ASP A 43 28.44 42.26 24.94
CA ASP A 43 28.69 41.93 26.35
C ASP A 43 28.19 40.51 26.65
N GLY A 44 29.11 39.64 27.08
CA GLY A 44 28.83 38.21 27.25
C GLY A 44 28.98 37.35 26.00
N GLY A 45 29.72 37.81 24.98
CA GLY A 45 29.97 37.12 23.71
C GLY A 45 30.29 35.62 23.82
N ASN A 46 31.07 35.18 24.80
CA ASN A 46 31.34 33.76 25.04
C ASN A 46 30.07 32.93 25.28
N ARG A 47 29.12 33.46 26.07
CA ARG A 47 27.84 32.77 26.35
C ARG A 47 26.95 32.69 25.10
N LEU A 48 26.99 33.71 24.25
CA LEU A 48 26.26 33.69 22.97
C LEU A 48 26.88 32.68 21.99
N ILE A 49 28.21 32.58 21.97
CA ILE A 49 28.93 31.56 21.19
C ILE A 49 28.56 30.16 21.66
N ASP A 50 28.53 29.91 22.98
CA ASP A 50 28.13 28.63 23.54
C ASP A 50 26.68 28.29 23.15
N GLN A 51 25.74 29.24 23.26
CA GLN A 51 24.34 29.04 22.88
C GLN A 51 24.15 28.75 21.38
N VAL A 52 24.89 29.44 20.52
CA VAL A 52 24.84 29.19 19.07
C VAL A 52 25.43 27.80 18.75
N THR A 53 26.51 27.42 19.43
CA THR A 53 27.15 26.10 19.26
C THR A 53 26.24 24.97 19.72
N ASP A 54 25.61 25.11 20.89
CA ASP A 54 24.65 24.14 21.42
C ASP A 54 23.43 23.99 20.48
N CYS A 55 22.89 25.12 20.01
CA CYS A 55 21.78 25.12 19.06
C CYS A 55 22.16 24.44 17.74
N LEU A 56 23.35 24.75 17.21
CA LEU A 56 23.87 24.11 15.99
C LEU A 56 24.02 22.59 16.18
N SER A 57 24.58 22.15 17.31
CA SER A 57 24.74 20.73 17.63
C SER A 57 23.39 20.01 17.67
N LEU A 58 22.40 20.59 18.35
CA LEU A 58 21.05 20.01 18.43
C LEU A 58 20.39 19.89 17.04
N LEU A 59 20.54 20.91 16.19
CA LEU A 59 20.00 20.89 14.84
C LEU A 59 20.74 19.86 13.95
N GLN A 60 22.06 19.71 14.12
CA GLN A 60 22.86 18.71 13.43
C GLN A 60 22.47 17.28 13.82
N ASP A 61 22.26 17.02 15.11
CA ASP A 61 21.80 15.71 15.60
C ASP A 61 20.42 15.35 15.02
N ALA A 62 19.48 16.31 15.05
CA ALA A 62 18.15 16.13 14.47
C ALA A 62 18.21 15.91 12.95
N LEU A 63 19.08 16.64 12.24
CA LEU A 63 19.30 16.47 10.81
C LEU A 63 19.88 15.08 10.51
N ALA A 64 20.88 14.63 11.26
CA ALA A 64 21.49 13.31 11.10
C ALA A 64 20.46 12.17 11.27
N ILE A 65 19.57 12.27 12.28
CA ILE A 65 18.48 11.31 12.47
C ILE A 65 17.55 11.30 11.24
N SER A 66 17.18 12.47 10.73
CA SER A 66 16.31 12.57 9.56
C SER A 66 16.95 11.94 8.31
N VAL A 67 18.25 12.20 8.08
CA VAL A 67 19.03 11.61 6.99
C VAL A 67 19.05 10.09 7.11
N ALA A 68 19.37 9.55 8.29
CA ALA A 68 19.41 8.11 8.51
C ALA A 68 18.05 7.42 8.26
N ILE A 69 16.94 8.05 8.63
CA ILE A 69 15.60 7.55 8.36
C ILE A 69 15.31 7.54 6.85
N VAL A 70 15.69 8.61 6.14
CA VAL A 70 15.50 8.71 4.68
C VAL A 70 16.34 7.67 3.96
N GLU A 71 17.62 7.51 4.32
CA GLU A 71 18.48 6.49 3.71
C GLU A 71 17.94 5.08 3.92
N LYS A 72 17.47 4.78 5.14
CA LYS A 72 16.86 3.49 5.43
C LYS A 72 15.57 3.26 4.66
N GLY A 73 14.71 4.28 4.56
CA GLY A 73 13.47 4.19 3.78
C GLY A 73 13.75 4.05 2.28
N GLN A 74 14.75 4.75 1.74
CA GLN A 74 15.18 4.59 0.36
C GLN A 74 15.69 3.18 0.09
N LYS A 75 16.50 2.62 1.01
CA LYS A 75 16.95 1.25 0.91
C LYS A 75 15.79 0.24 0.89
N GLN A 76 14.78 0.42 1.76
CA GLN A 76 13.59 -0.43 1.73
C GLN A 76 12.82 -0.32 0.41
N TYR A 77 12.72 0.90 -0.14
CA TYR A 77 12.15 1.11 -1.45
C TYR A 77 12.96 0.38 -2.52
N ASP A 78 14.29 0.49 -2.53
CA ASP A 78 15.14 -0.13 -3.54
C ASP A 78 15.12 -1.67 -3.45
N ASP A 79 15.07 -2.22 -2.24
CA ASP A 79 15.02 -3.66 -1.95
C ASP A 79 13.60 -4.27 -2.11
N ARG A 80 12.60 -3.47 -2.55
CA ARG A 80 11.22 -3.94 -2.69
C ARG A 80 11.08 -5.09 -3.69
N ASP A 81 10.13 -5.98 -3.45
CA ASP A 81 9.79 -7.04 -4.39
C ASP A 81 9.06 -6.47 -5.61
N GLN A 82 9.82 -6.21 -6.68
CA GLN A 82 9.29 -5.65 -7.92
C GLN A 82 8.30 -6.59 -8.62
N ALA A 83 8.48 -7.91 -8.48
CA ALA A 83 7.59 -8.89 -9.09
C ALA A 83 6.22 -8.87 -8.38
N LEU A 84 6.23 -8.83 -7.05
CA LEU A 84 5.01 -8.69 -6.25
C LEU A 84 4.33 -7.34 -6.49
N LEU A 85 5.09 -6.25 -6.56
CA LEU A 85 4.57 -4.91 -6.86
C LEU A 85 3.89 -4.86 -8.24
N SER A 86 4.53 -5.48 -9.24
CA SER A 86 3.97 -5.56 -10.59
C SER A 86 2.71 -6.42 -10.62
N ALA A 87 2.72 -7.59 -9.96
CA ALA A 87 1.56 -8.47 -9.88
C ALA A 87 0.37 -7.80 -9.19
N ALA A 88 0.61 -7.12 -8.07
CA ALA A 88 -0.39 -6.34 -7.34
C ALA A 88 -0.96 -5.21 -8.22
N SER A 89 -0.10 -4.47 -8.93
CA SER A 89 -0.53 -3.40 -9.84
C SER A 89 -1.38 -3.92 -11.00
N SER A 90 -0.98 -5.03 -11.62
CA SER A 90 -1.76 -5.67 -12.68
C SER A 90 -3.12 -6.15 -12.18
N ARG A 91 -3.16 -6.81 -11.01
CA ARG A 91 -4.42 -7.26 -10.40
C ARG A 91 -5.34 -6.10 -10.06
N TYR A 92 -4.82 -5.01 -9.51
CA TYR A 92 -5.59 -3.80 -9.21
C TYR A 92 -6.32 -3.24 -10.43
N MET A 93 -5.67 -3.23 -11.60
CA MET A 93 -6.27 -2.76 -12.85
C MET A 93 -7.30 -3.75 -13.42
N GLN A 94 -7.13 -5.05 -13.21
CA GLN A 94 -8.05 -6.08 -13.72
C GLN A 94 -9.37 -6.14 -12.95
N ILE A 95 -9.36 -5.85 -11.64
CA ILE A 95 -10.54 -6.02 -10.79
C ILE A 95 -11.75 -5.22 -11.28
N ASP A 96 -11.57 -4.03 -11.84
CA ASP A 96 -12.71 -3.24 -12.35
C ASP A 96 -13.42 -3.95 -13.51
N GLY A 97 -12.66 -4.59 -14.41
CA GLY A 97 -13.22 -5.41 -15.48
C GLY A 97 -13.93 -6.66 -14.96
N ASP A 98 -13.38 -7.30 -13.93
CA ASP A 98 -14.03 -8.46 -13.29
C ASP A 98 -15.38 -8.07 -12.64
N ILE A 99 -15.43 -6.91 -11.99
CA ILE A 99 -16.67 -6.37 -11.41
C ILE A 99 -17.70 -6.10 -12.50
N GLU A 100 -17.29 -5.47 -13.61
CA GLU A 100 -18.18 -5.17 -14.73
C GLU A 100 -18.70 -6.45 -15.39
N ALA A 101 -17.85 -7.44 -15.61
CA ALA A 101 -18.24 -8.75 -16.13
C ALA A 101 -19.25 -9.46 -15.20
N THR A 102 -19.03 -9.40 -13.88
CA THR A 102 -19.94 -9.99 -12.88
C THR A 102 -21.31 -9.30 -12.90
N LYS A 103 -21.34 -7.97 -13.03
CA LYS A 103 -22.60 -7.22 -13.15
C LYS A 103 -23.35 -7.53 -14.45
N HIS A 104 -22.65 -7.64 -15.57
CA HIS A 104 -23.27 -8.06 -16.83
C HIS A 104 -23.84 -9.48 -16.74
N GLN A 105 -23.20 -10.37 -15.99
CA GLN A 105 -23.74 -11.70 -15.71
C GLN A 105 -25.05 -11.60 -14.90
N GLN A 106 -25.12 -10.74 -13.88
CA GLN A 106 -26.36 -10.49 -13.12
C GLN A 106 -27.48 -9.97 -14.02
N GLU A 107 -27.18 -8.97 -14.86
CA GLU A 107 -28.14 -8.40 -15.83
C GLU A 107 -28.66 -9.49 -16.78
N SER A 108 -27.77 -10.33 -17.31
CA SER A 108 -28.12 -11.43 -18.20
C SER A 108 -29.02 -12.48 -17.54
N LEU A 109 -28.80 -12.81 -16.26
CA LEU A 109 -29.68 -13.72 -15.51
C LEU A 109 -31.08 -13.13 -15.33
N ILE A 110 -31.16 -11.85 -14.96
CA ILE A 110 -32.43 -11.13 -14.80
C ILE A 110 -33.20 -11.09 -16.13
N ASP A 111 -32.52 -10.75 -17.22
CA ASP A 111 -33.15 -10.64 -18.53
C ASP A 111 -33.61 -12.01 -19.05
N THR A 112 -32.80 -13.05 -18.86
CA THR A 112 -33.16 -14.43 -19.22
C THR A 112 -34.39 -14.90 -18.45
N TYR A 113 -34.44 -14.62 -17.14
CA TYR A 113 -35.58 -14.94 -16.28
C TYR A 113 -36.85 -14.22 -16.75
N LYS A 114 -36.77 -12.91 -17.00
CA LYS A 114 -37.89 -12.10 -17.51
C LYS A 114 -38.39 -12.60 -18.87
N GLN A 115 -37.48 -12.86 -19.82
CA GLN A 115 -37.83 -13.36 -21.14
C GLN A 115 -38.56 -14.71 -21.07
N LYS A 116 -38.10 -15.62 -20.21
CA LYS A 116 -38.72 -16.93 -20.03
C LYS A 116 -40.12 -16.80 -19.42
N ILE A 117 -40.32 -15.91 -18.45
CA ILE A 117 -41.65 -15.61 -17.90
C ILE A 117 -42.56 -15.02 -18.97
N GLU A 118 -42.11 -14.00 -19.70
CA GLU A 118 -42.90 -13.37 -20.76
C GLU A 118 -43.32 -14.36 -21.86
N GLU A 119 -42.44 -15.28 -22.23
CA GLU A 119 -42.74 -16.34 -23.20
C GLU A 119 -43.84 -17.29 -22.69
N LEU A 120 -43.78 -17.70 -21.42
CA LEU A 120 -44.79 -18.58 -20.84
C LEU A 120 -46.14 -17.86 -20.65
N ILE A 121 -46.13 -16.58 -20.28
CA ILE A 121 -47.35 -15.75 -20.23
C ILE A 121 -48.00 -15.66 -21.62
N LYS A 122 -47.21 -15.43 -22.68
CA LYS A 122 -47.72 -15.41 -24.07
C LYS A 122 -48.34 -16.76 -24.49
N ARG A 123 -47.88 -17.85 -23.90
CA ARG A 123 -48.42 -19.21 -24.09
C ARG A 123 -49.61 -19.54 -23.18
N GLN A 124 -50.12 -18.56 -22.43
CA GLN A 124 -51.27 -18.69 -21.53
C GLN A 124 -51.06 -19.63 -20.34
N PHE A 125 -49.81 -19.85 -19.92
CA PHE A 125 -49.54 -20.53 -18.64
C PHE A 125 -50.02 -19.65 -17.49
N SER A 126 -50.60 -20.27 -16.47
CA SER A 126 -50.94 -19.60 -15.21
C SER A 126 -49.68 -19.32 -14.39
N GLN A 127 -49.76 -18.35 -13.47
CA GLN A 127 -48.61 -18.01 -12.62
C GLN A 127 -48.10 -19.22 -11.82
N ALA A 128 -49.00 -20.06 -11.30
CA ALA A 128 -48.62 -21.26 -10.56
C ALA A 128 -47.85 -22.29 -11.42
N GLU A 129 -48.18 -22.39 -12.71
CA GLU A 129 -47.43 -23.24 -13.65
C GLU A 129 -46.07 -22.62 -13.99
N ILE A 130 -46.01 -21.29 -14.19
CA ILE A 130 -44.76 -20.56 -14.43
C ILE A 130 -43.80 -20.74 -13.26
N ASP A 131 -44.26 -20.56 -12.02
CA ASP A 131 -43.46 -20.71 -10.81
C ASP A 131 -42.91 -22.14 -10.64
N SER A 132 -43.59 -23.14 -11.23
CA SER A 132 -43.12 -24.54 -11.24
C SER A 132 -42.09 -24.85 -12.34
N ILE A 133 -41.99 -24.00 -13.38
CA ILE A 133 -41.14 -24.21 -14.58
C ILE A 133 -39.90 -23.30 -14.55
N VAL A 134 -40.04 -22.09 -14.02
CA VAL A 134 -39.01 -21.07 -14.00
C VAL A 134 -38.44 -20.96 -12.61
N VAL A 135 -37.14 -21.25 -12.48
CA VAL A 135 -36.40 -21.06 -11.24
C VAL A 135 -36.09 -19.57 -11.10
N ASN A 136 -36.36 -19.02 -9.91
CA ASN A 136 -36.01 -17.64 -9.58
C ASN A 136 -34.47 -17.51 -9.43
N PRO A 137 -33.81 -16.58 -10.15
CA PRO A 137 -32.36 -16.39 -10.09
C PRO A 137 -31.87 -15.63 -8.84
N ASP A 138 -32.74 -15.23 -7.91
CA ASP A 138 -32.37 -14.39 -6.75
C ASP A 138 -31.19 -14.96 -5.93
N GLU A 139 -31.11 -16.28 -5.76
CA GLU A 139 -29.98 -16.93 -5.06
C GLU A 139 -28.66 -16.76 -5.82
N GLU A 140 -28.67 -16.91 -7.15
CA GLU A 140 -27.50 -16.75 -8.01
C GLU A 140 -27.07 -15.28 -8.08
N ILE A 141 -28.02 -14.35 -8.17
CA ILE A 141 -27.77 -12.92 -8.12
C ILE A 141 -27.11 -12.53 -6.79
N SER A 142 -27.64 -13.04 -5.67
CA SER A 142 -27.07 -12.82 -4.33
C SER A 142 -25.65 -13.37 -4.22
N ALA A 143 -25.36 -14.52 -4.82
CA ALA A 143 -24.00 -15.06 -4.87
C ALA A 143 -23.05 -14.18 -5.69
N LEU A 144 -23.51 -13.62 -6.81
CA LEU A 144 -22.74 -12.67 -7.62
C LEU A 144 -22.49 -11.34 -6.89
N ASP A 145 -23.43 -10.87 -6.07
CA ASP A 145 -23.23 -9.68 -5.24
C ASP A 145 -22.10 -9.90 -4.22
N VAL A 146 -22.05 -11.08 -3.60
CA VAL A 146 -20.94 -11.46 -2.71
C VAL A 146 -19.60 -11.42 -3.45
N VAL A 147 -19.54 -11.92 -4.69
CA VAL A 147 -18.32 -11.86 -5.52
C VAL A 147 -17.90 -10.42 -5.81
N VAL A 148 -18.84 -9.53 -6.13
CA VAL A 148 -18.54 -8.10 -6.35
C VAL A 148 -17.95 -7.47 -5.10
N ASP A 149 -18.51 -7.77 -3.93
CA ASP A 149 -18.01 -7.24 -2.66
C ASP A 149 -16.65 -7.81 -2.27
N GLU A 150 -16.39 -9.09 -2.54
CA GLU A 150 -15.06 -9.70 -2.41
C GLU A 150 -14.04 -9.00 -3.32
N LEU A 151 -14.37 -8.76 -4.58
CA LEU A 151 -13.51 -8.04 -5.53
C LEU A 151 -13.21 -6.60 -5.07
N ARG A 152 -14.22 -5.88 -4.55
CA ARG A 152 -14.02 -4.54 -3.97
C ARG A 152 -13.09 -4.58 -2.77
N ASN A 153 -13.28 -5.54 -1.87
CA ASN A 153 -12.44 -5.73 -0.69
C ASN A 153 -11.00 -6.07 -1.08
N GLU A 154 -10.82 -6.94 -2.08
CA GLU A 154 -9.51 -7.26 -2.67
C GLU A 154 -8.84 -5.99 -3.23
N LYS A 155 -9.57 -5.18 -4.00
CA LYS A 155 -9.03 -3.93 -4.58
C LYS A 155 -8.55 -2.97 -3.50
N LEU A 156 -9.31 -2.81 -2.41
CA LEU A 156 -8.95 -1.95 -1.28
C LEU A 156 -7.67 -2.44 -0.57
N LYS A 157 -7.52 -3.75 -0.40
CA LYS A 157 -6.30 -4.36 0.16
C LYS A 157 -5.08 -4.09 -0.71
N ILE A 158 -5.21 -4.30 -2.02
CA ILE A 158 -4.13 -4.03 -2.98
C ILE A 158 -3.80 -2.53 -3.02
N GLN A 159 -4.80 -1.66 -2.98
CA GLN A 159 -4.59 -0.22 -2.93
C GLN A 159 -3.77 0.21 -1.70
N LYS A 160 -4.06 -0.37 -0.52
CA LYS A 160 -3.28 -0.11 0.70
C LYS A 160 -1.83 -0.54 0.53
N TYR A 161 -1.59 -1.74 -0.02
CA TYR A 161 -0.25 -2.24 -0.33
C TYR A 161 0.52 -1.28 -1.26
N LEU A 162 -0.09 -0.90 -2.38
CA LEU A 162 0.55 0.00 -3.37
C LEU A 162 0.84 1.40 -2.81
N ALA A 163 0.04 1.86 -1.83
CA ALA A 163 0.18 3.16 -1.19
C ALA A 163 1.18 3.19 -0.03
N ASP A 164 1.68 2.04 0.42
CA ASP A 164 2.52 1.85 1.61
C ASP A 164 4.02 2.07 1.34
N ALA A 165 4.37 2.78 0.27
CA ALA A 165 5.76 3.17 0.03
C ALA A 165 6.32 3.98 1.22
N PRO A 166 7.56 3.71 1.66
CA PRO A 166 8.55 2.83 1.03
C PRO A 166 8.51 1.36 1.49
N LEU A 167 7.60 0.98 2.39
CA LEU A 167 7.58 -0.32 3.04
C LEU A 167 7.01 -1.44 2.18
N TYR A 168 5.89 -1.19 1.50
CA TYR A 168 5.16 -2.20 0.72
C TYR A 168 4.89 -3.49 1.51
N ASP A 169 4.21 -3.37 2.66
CA ASP A 169 3.96 -4.51 3.54
C ASP A 169 3.04 -5.57 2.89
N ALA A 170 3.59 -6.76 2.61
CA ALA A 170 2.87 -7.88 2.01
C ALA A 170 1.69 -8.37 2.87
N ALA A 171 1.64 -8.04 4.17
CA ALA A 171 0.49 -8.35 5.04
C ALA A 171 -0.82 -7.74 4.51
N TYR A 172 -0.78 -6.63 3.78
CA TYR A 172 -1.96 -6.06 3.13
C TYR A 172 -2.55 -6.95 2.04
N LEU A 173 -1.77 -7.85 1.44
CA LEU A 173 -2.18 -8.73 0.34
C LEU A 173 -2.77 -10.06 0.82
N VAL A 174 -2.83 -10.31 2.14
CA VAL A 174 -3.39 -11.55 2.69
C VAL A 174 -4.86 -11.71 2.28
N GLY A 175 -5.17 -12.85 1.67
CA GLY A 175 -6.50 -13.17 1.13
C GLY A 175 -6.87 -12.36 -0.12
N THR A 176 -5.88 -11.90 -0.89
CA THR A 176 -6.07 -11.41 -2.26
C THR A 176 -5.69 -12.50 -3.27
N ARG A 177 -6.07 -12.33 -4.54
CA ARG A 177 -5.68 -13.25 -5.62
C ARG A 177 -4.35 -12.87 -6.26
N VAL A 178 -3.64 -11.89 -5.70
CA VAL A 178 -2.27 -11.58 -6.13
C VAL A 178 -1.42 -12.81 -5.81
N PRO A 179 -0.76 -13.42 -6.81
CA PRO A 179 0.04 -14.61 -6.57
C PRO A 179 1.14 -14.29 -5.54
N GLU A 180 1.19 -15.05 -4.45
CA GLU A 180 2.38 -15.15 -3.62
C GLU A 180 3.48 -15.77 -4.48
N LEU A 181 4.23 -14.95 -5.21
CA LEU A 181 5.48 -15.38 -5.85
C LEU A 181 6.57 -15.76 -4.81
N ALA A 182 6.23 -15.94 -3.53
CA ALA A 182 7.17 -16.23 -2.46
C ALA A 182 6.65 -17.15 -1.32
N GLN A 183 5.50 -17.84 -1.44
CA GLN A 183 5.23 -18.94 -0.48
C GLN A 183 6.28 -20.07 -0.59
N THR A 184 6.95 -20.18 -1.74
CA THR A 184 7.92 -21.26 -2.01
C THR A 184 9.34 -21.02 -1.49
N ARG A 185 9.68 -19.86 -0.90
CA ARG A 185 11.04 -19.63 -0.34
C ARG A 185 11.15 -19.69 1.18
N LEU A 186 10.04 -19.62 1.91
CA LEU A 186 10.04 -19.80 3.37
C LEU A 186 9.67 -21.23 3.79
N GLU A 187 8.96 -22.00 2.96
CA GLU A 187 8.59 -23.39 3.28
C GLU A 187 9.59 -24.44 2.77
N LEU A 188 10.41 -24.10 1.77
CA LEU A 188 11.48 -24.96 1.27
C LEU A 188 12.82 -24.39 1.68
N GLY A 189 13.36 -24.85 2.81
CA GLY A 189 14.74 -24.59 3.25
C GLY A 189 15.79 -25.05 2.22
N ILE A 190 15.91 -24.33 1.11
CA ILE A 190 16.89 -24.56 0.05
C ILE A 190 17.81 -23.35 0.06
N GLY A 191 18.83 -23.45 0.91
CA GLY A 191 20.09 -22.79 0.64
C GLY A 191 20.72 -23.40 -0.60
N ALA A 192 21.14 -22.57 -1.54
CA ALA A 192 22.37 -22.71 -2.32
C ALA A 192 22.39 -21.67 -3.43
N ASN A 193 23.37 -20.79 -3.33
CA ASN A 193 23.80 -19.89 -4.39
C ASN A 193 24.33 -20.73 -5.58
N PRO A 194 23.75 -20.66 -6.80
CA PRO A 194 24.28 -21.41 -7.94
C PRO A 194 25.42 -20.67 -8.68
N PHE A 195 25.86 -19.49 -8.22
CA PHE A 195 26.92 -18.71 -8.87
C PHE A 195 28.14 -18.46 -7.97
N SER A 196 28.62 -19.52 -7.31
CA SER A 196 30.00 -19.57 -6.82
C SER A 196 30.82 -20.49 -7.73
N LYS A 197 31.40 -19.90 -8.76
CA LYS A 197 32.66 -20.33 -9.39
C LYS A 197 33.48 -19.09 -9.69
#